data_AF-A0A9D7NA73-F1
#
_entry.id   AF-A0A9D7NA73-F1
#
_cell.length_a   1.000
_cell.length_b   1.000
_cell.length_c   1.000
_cell.angle_alpha   90.00
_cell.angle_beta   90.00
_cell.angle_gamma   90.00
#
_symmetry.space_group_name_H-M   'P 1'
#
loop_
_entity.id
_entity.type
_entity.pdbx_description
1 polymer ?
#
loop_
_entity_poly.entity_id
_entity_poly.type
_entity_poly.pdbx_seq_one_letter_code
_entity_poly.pdbx_strand_id
1 'polypeptide(L)'
;MNSARAAAFARRMSRRHASLAFFLYALVVAGSGLLRYLLTGSGTTGLWFGLAMGALALGSSVALARSARGLAYLPGALALALVGGWFAYECFVRNGFAQAELRQLALLALTSGLALGLLWPQARGAQSSG
;
A
#
# COMPACT_ATOMS: atom_id res chain seq x y z
N MET A 1 -34.31 -3.57 -13.56
CA MET A 1 -33.62 -4.68 -12.86
C MET A 1 -32.11 -4.80 -13.16
N ASN A 2 -31.49 -3.91 -13.95
CA ASN A 2 -30.08 -4.04 -14.39
C ASN A 2 -29.06 -3.20 -13.58
N SER A 3 -29.49 -2.11 -12.93
CA SER A 3 -28.58 -1.21 -12.19
C SER A 3 -27.97 -1.84 -10.94
N ALA A 4 -28.75 -2.62 -10.18
CA ALA A 4 -28.28 -3.26 -8.94
C ALA A 4 -27.23 -4.36 -9.20
N ARG A 5 -27.38 -5.13 -10.28
CA ARG A 5 -26.41 -6.17 -10.70
C ARG A 5 -25.13 -5.55 -11.24
N ALA A 6 -25.23 -4.49 -12.04
CA ALA A 6 -24.07 -3.73 -12.52
C ALA A 6 -23.28 -3.11 -11.34
N ALA A 7 -23.97 -2.51 -10.37
CA ALA A 7 -23.33 -1.94 -9.18
C ALA A 7 -22.72 -3.02 -8.26
N ALA A 8 -23.30 -4.21 -8.18
CA ALA A 8 -22.73 -5.33 -7.44
C ALA A 8 -21.50 -5.92 -8.14
N PHE A 9 -21.53 -6.01 -9.48
CA PHE A 9 -20.40 -6.47 -10.29
C PHE A 9 -19.22 -5.50 -10.21
N ALA A 10 -19.46 -4.20 -10.40
CA ALA A 10 -18.46 -3.15 -10.25
C ALA A 10 -17.81 -3.14 -8.85
N ARG A 11 -18.62 -3.31 -7.79
CA ARG A 11 -18.12 -3.40 -6.40
C ARG A 11 -17.31 -4.67 -6.11
N ARG A 12 -17.58 -5.79 -6.78
CA ARG A 12 -16.75 -7.01 -6.66
C ARG A 12 -15.45 -6.86 -7.44
N MET A 13 -15.52 -6.25 -8.62
CA MET A 13 -14.36 -6.03 -9.46
C MET A 13 -13.39 -5.07 -8.78
N SER A 14 -13.84 -3.93 -8.23
CA SER A 14 -12.95 -2.99 -7.53
C SER A 14 -12.30 -3.61 -6.28
N ARG A 15 -12.99 -4.51 -5.58
CA ARG A 15 -12.42 -5.24 -4.42
C ARG A 15 -11.29 -6.18 -4.81
N ARG A 16 -11.44 -6.91 -5.92
CA ARG A 16 -10.38 -7.79 -6.43
C ARG A 16 -9.14 -6.99 -6.82
N HIS A 17 -9.33 -5.83 -7.46
CA HIS A 17 -8.23 -4.92 -7.78
C HIS A 17 -7.56 -4.35 -6.53
N ALA A 18 -8.32 -3.93 -5.52
CA ALA A 18 -7.78 -3.42 -4.26
C ALA A 18 -7.01 -4.50 -3.49
N SER A 19 -7.55 -5.72 -3.36
CA SER A 19 -6.85 -6.85 -2.72
C SER A 19 -5.55 -7.21 -3.46
N LEU A 20 -5.59 -7.24 -4.79
CA LEU A 20 -4.39 -7.52 -5.60
C LEU A 20 -3.36 -6.40 -5.47
N ALA A 21 -3.78 -5.13 -5.42
CA ALA A 21 -2.90 -3.99 -5.18
C ALA A 21 -2.22 -4.07 -3.81
N PHE A 22 -2.96 -4.37 -2.74
CA PHE A 22 -2.37 -4.57 -1.41
C PHE A 22 -1.43 -5.79 -1.34
N PHE A 23 -1.74 -6.86 -2.08
CA PHE A 23 -0.88 -8.03 -2.16
C PHE A 23 0.45 -7.74 -2.87
N LEU A 24 0.40 -7.10 -4.03
CA LEU A 24 1.60 -6.67 -4.76
C LEU A 24 2.42 -5.67 -3.93
N TYR A 25 1.75 -4.73 -3.27
CA TYR A 25 2.38 -3.78 -2.36
C TYR A 25 3.10 -4.49 -1.21
N ALA A 26 2.45 -5.47 -0.56
CA ALA A 26 3.07 -6.27 0.49
C ALA A 26 4.34 -7.00 0.01
N LEU A 27 4.30 -7.56 -1.20
CA LEU A 27 5.42 -8.23 -1.84
C LEU A 27 6.60 -7.29 -2.11
N VAL A 28 6.31 -6.08 -2.61
CA VAL A 28 7.32 -5.05 -2.86
C VAL A 28 7.92 -4.54 -1.55
N VAL A 29 7.10 -4.28 -0.52
CA VAL A 29 7.58 -3.81 0.78
C VAL A 29 8.44 -4.87 1.47
N ALA A 30 7.97 -6.12 1.55
CA ALA A 30 8.73 -7.23 2.12
C ALA A 30 10.00 -7.51 1.31
N GLY A 31 9.90 -7.54 -0.02
CA GLY A 31 11.03 -7.72 -0.92
C GLY A 31 12.09 -6.62 -0.79
N SER A 32 11.68 -5.37 -0.57
CA SER A 32 12.61 -4.25 -0.37
C SER A 32 13.40 -4.35 0.93
N GLY A 33 12.77 -4.85 2.00
CA GLY A 33 13.42 -5.14 3.28
C GLY A 33 14.40 -6.31 3.17
N LEU A 34 14.01 -7.37 2.46
CA LEU A 34 14.87 -8.52 2.16
C LEU A 34 16.08 -8.13 1.30
N LEU A 35 15.85 -7.33 0.25
CA LEU A 35 16.92 -6.83 -0.62
C LEU A 35 17.91 -5.96 0.17
N ARG A 36 17.42 -5.15 1.13
CA ARG A 36 18.30 -4.38 2.04
C ARG A 36 19.23 -5.31 2.81
N TYR A 37 18.65 -6.35 3.40
CA TYR A 37 19.39 -7.30 4.21
C TYR A 37 20.47 -8.02 3.41
N LEU A 38 20.13 -8.49 2.21
CA LEU A 38 21.06 -9.17 1.30
C LEU A 38 22.18 -8.26 0.80
N LEU A 39 21.89 -7.00 0.48
CA LEU A 39 22.88 -6.08 -0.12
C LEU A 39 23.78 -5.37 0.88
N THR A 40 23.31 -5.11 2.10
CA THR A 40 24.05 -4.26 3.06
C THR A 40 24.52 -4.99 4.32
N GLY A 41 24.10 -6.24 4.57
CA GLY A 41 24.56 -7.10 5.67
C GLY A 41 24.22 -6.61 7.11
N SER A 42 23.91 -5.33 7.27
CA SER A 42 23.62 -4.62 8.54
C SER A 42 22.15 -4.23 8.67
N GLY A 43 21.30 -4.62 7.71
CA GLY A 43 19.94 -4.13 7.55
C GLY A 43 18.86 -4.91 8.32
N THR A 44 19.15 -5.54 9.45
CA THR A 44 18.16 -6.34 10.21
C THR A 44 16.94 -5.51 10.61
N THR A 45 17.11 -4.24 10.97
CA THR A 45 16.00 -3.31 11.27
C THR A 45 15.11 -3.07 10.04
N GLY A 46 15.72 -2.94 8.85
CA GLY A 46 14.99 -2.76 7.60
C GLY A 46 14.27 -4.03 7.12
N LEU A 47 14.83 -5.20 7.42
CA LEU A 47 14.20 -6.49 7.18
C LEU A 47 12.93 -6.64 8.03
N TRP A 48 13.05 -6.46 9.35
CA TRP A 48 11.93 -6.58 10.27
C TRP A 48 10.83 -5.56 9.97
N PHE A 49 11.20 -4.32 9.66
CA PHE A 49 10.24 -3.30 9.24
C PHE A 49 9.51 -3.72 7.96
N GLY A 50 10.24 -4.11 6.90
CA GLY A 50 9.63 -4.55 5.64
C GLY A 50 8.71 -5.76 5.82
N LEU A 51 9.07 -6.70 6.70
CA LEU A 51 8.32 -7.92 6.95
C LEU A 51 7.06 -7.65 7.81
N ALA A 52 7.17 -6.82 8.85
CA ALA A 52 6.03 -6.42 9.68
C ALA A 52 5.00 -5.60 8.88
N MET A 53 5.47 -4.63 8.10
CA MET A 53 4.61 -3.77 7.27
C MET A 53 4.04 -4.54 6.07
N GLY A 54 4.83 -5.43 5.47
CA GLY A 54 4.37 -6.39 4.47
C GLY A 54 3.28 -7.30 5.02
N ALA A 55 3.45 -7.85 6.22
CA ALA A 55 2.44 -8.70 6.87
C ALA A 55 1.13 -7.94 7.16
N LEU A 56 1.20 -6.66 7.57
CA LEU A 56 0.01 -5.82 7.74
C LEU A 56 -0.73 -5.58 6.41
N ALA A 57 -0.01 -5.28 5.34
CA ALA A 57 -0.58 -5.12 4.01
C ALA A 57 -1.18 -6.45 3.49
N LEU A 58 -0.52 -7.57 3.74
CA LEU A 58 -0.98 -8.91 3.36
C LEU A 58 -2.21 -9.33 4.18
N GLY A 59 -2.23 -9.00 5.48
CA GLY A 59 -3.39 -9.15 6.36
C GLY A 59 -4.59 -8.35 5.87
N SER A 60 -4.38 -7.13 5.37
CA SER A 60 -5.42 -6.32 4.72
C SER A 60 -5.94 -6.99 3.45
N SER A 61 -5.06 -7.54 2.60
CA SER A 61 -5.45 -8.27 1.40
C SER A 61 -6.29 -9.52 1.72
N VAL A 62 -5.87 -10.34 2.70
CA VAL A 62 -6.60 -11.54 3.15
C VAL A 62 -7.93 -11.16 3.80
N ALA A 63 -7.96 -10.09 4.59
CA ALA A 63 -9.19 -9.58 5.20
C ALA A 63 -10.18 -9.07 4.14
N LEU A 64 -9.71 -8.37 3.11
CA LEU A 64 -10.54 -7.93 1.98
C LEU A 64 -11.06 -9.11 1.15
N ALA A 65 -10.26 -10.17 1.00
CA ALA A 65 -10.65 -11.37 0.27
C ALA A 65 -11.73 -12.17 1.01
N ARG A 66 -11.73 -12.15 2.34
CA ARG A 66 -12.68 -12.90 3.18
C ARG A 66 -13.88 -12.09 3.67
N SER A 67 -13.78 -10.76 3.76
CA SER A 67 -14.81 -9.92 4.38
C SER A 67 -15.05 -8.61 3.62
N ALA A 68 -16.33 -8.25 3.48
CA ALA A 68 -16.80 -7.03 2.82
C ALA A 68 -16.74 -5.77 3.71
N ARG A 69 -16.17 -5.86 4.91
CA ARG A 69 -16.18 -4.76 5.89
C ARG A 69 -15.12 -3.71 5.55
N GLY A 70 -15.49 -2.44 5.57
CA GLY A 70 -14.56 -1.31 5.41
C GLY A 70 -13.39 -1.32 6.39
N LEU A 71 -13.54 -2.00 7.53
CA LEU A 71 -12.47 -2.23 8.52
C LEU A 71 -11.29 -3.04 7.95
N ALA A 72 -11.48 -3.82 6.88
CA ALA A 72 -10.41 -4.59 6.26
C ALA A 72 -9.32 -3.71 5.60
N TYR A 73 -9.63 -2.44 5.30
CA TYR A 73 -8.68 -1.48 4.72
C TYR A 73 -7.78 -0.81 5.77
N LEU A 74 -8.19 -0.78 7.05
CA LEU A 74 -7.42 -0.12 8.12
C LEU A 74 -5.98 -0.61 8.24
N PRO A 75 -5.68 -1.92 8.30
CA PRO A 75 -4.30 -2.38 8.41
C PRO A 75 -3.47 -2.04 7.16
N GLY A 76 -4.07 -2.07 5.97
CA GLY A 76 -3.39 -1.70 4.72
C GLY A 76 -3.12 -0.20 4.63
N ALA A 77 -4.07 0.64 5.08
CA ALA A 77 -3.92 2.08 5.14
C ALA A 77 -2.87 2.52 6.17
N LEU A 78 -2.86 1.90 7.35
CA LEU A 78 -1.80 2.08 8.35
C LEU A 78 -0.44 1.68 7.77
N ALA A 79 -0.38 0.54 7.07
CA ALA A 79 0.85 0.09 6.44
C ALA A 79 1.38 1.11 5.43
N LEU A 80 0.49 1.65 4.60
CA LEU A 80 0.79 2.71 3.63
C LEU A 80 1.28 4.00 4.29
N ALA A 81 0.58 4.49 5.31
CA ALA A 81 0.91 5.74 5.98
C ALA A 81 2.26 5.66 6.70
N LEU A 82 2.53 4.54 7.38
CA LEU A 82 3.78 4.33 8.11
C LEU A 82 4.96 4.09 7.15
N VAL A 83 4.79 3.29 6.09
CA VAL A 83 5.86 3.08 5.09
C VAL A 83 6.13 4.38 4.35
N GLY A 84 5.11 5.06 3.85
CA GLY A 84 5.25 6.34 3.15
C GLY A 84 5.87 7.42 4.04
N GLY A 85 5.42 7.53 5.29
CA GLY A 85 5.96 8.46 6.28
C GLY A 85 7.41 8.16 6.65
N TRP A 86 7.77 6.88 6.82
CA TRP A 86 9.14 6.47 7.12
C TRP A 86 10.11 6.80 5.99
N PHE A 87 9.75 6.46 4.75
CA PHE A 87 10.57 6.78 3.59
C PHE A 87 10.61 8.29 3.29
N ALA A 88 9.51 9.02 3.51
CA ALA A 88 9.51 10.47 3.41
C ALA A 88 10.45 11.10 4.44
N TYR A 89 10.42 10.62 5.69
CA TYR A 89 11.31 11.07 6.74
C TYR A 89 12.79 10.78 6.41
N GLU A 90 13.11 9.56 5.93
CA GLU A 90 14.48 9.24 5.51
C GLU A 90 14.96 10.14 4.34
N CYS A 91 14.12 10.35 3.32
CA CYS A 91 14.46 11.17 2.16
C CYS A 91 14.56 12.67 2.46
N PHE A 92 13.62 13.24 3.22
CA PHE A 92 13.51 14.69 3.41
C PHE A 92 14.22 15.19 4.67
N VAL A 93 14.24 14.41 5.75
CA VAL A 93 14.73 14.88 7.06
C VAL A 93 16.10 14.31 7.38
N ARG A 94 16.33 13.02 7.12
CA ARG A 94 17.55 12.34 7.59
C ARG A 94 18.73 12.46 6.61
N ASN A 95 18.53 12.14 5.34
CA ASN A 95 19.62 12.07 4.35
C ASN A 95 19.61 13.26 3.37
N GLY A 96 18.46 13.93 3.21
CA GLY A 96 18.26 14.95 2.18
C GLY A 96 18.09 14.34 0.78
N PHE A 97 17.30 15.01 -0.07
CA PHE A 97 16.85 14.45 -1.35
C PHE A 97 17.99 14.05 -2.30
N ALA A 98 19.15 14.73 -2.20
CA ALA A 98 20.33 14.46 -3.01
C ALA A 98 21.08 13.18 -2.63
N GLN A 99 20.88 12.65 -1.42
CA GLN A 99 21.45 11.37 -0.96
C GLN A 99 20.39 10.28 -0.82
N ALA A 100 19.17 10.52 -1.29
CA ALA A 100 18.11 9.53 -1.27
C ALA A 100 18.48 8.36 -2.20
N GLU A 101 18.48 7.14 -1.67
CA GLU A 101 18.68 5.95 -2.50
C GLU A 101 17.54 5.84 -3.51
N LEU A 102 17.85 5.42 -4.75
CA LEU A 102 16.85 5.19 -5.80
C LEU A 102 15.69 4.31 -5.31
N ARG A 103 15.99 3.34 -4.44
CA ARG A 103 14.98 2.48 -3.80
C ARG A 103 14.01 3.25 -2.91
N GLN A 104 14.49 4.20 -2.10
CA GLN A 104 13.63 5.00 -1.22
C GLN A 104 12.68 5.85 -2.05
N LEU A 105 13.17 6.46 -3.13
CA LEU A 105 12.35 7.23 -4.09
C LEU A 105 11.33 6.35 -4.82
N ALA A 106 11.73 5.15 -5.26
CA ALA A 106 10.83 4.20 -5.92
C ALA A 106 9.72 3.73 -4.97
N LEU A 107 10.05 3.41 -3.72
CA LEU A 107 9.06 3.05 -2.70
C LEU A 107 8.13 4.23 -2.41
N LEU A 108 8.66 5.45 -2.27
CA LEU A 108 7.84 6.65 -2.07
C LEU A 108 6.82 6.81 -3.20
N ALA A 109 7.28 6.77 -4.46
CA ALA A 109 6.43 6.90 -5.64
C ALA A 109 5.36 5.81 -5.71
N LEU A 110 5.73 4.56 -5.39
CA LEU A 110 4.82 3.42 -5.40
C LEU A 110 3.78 3.52 -4.28
N THR A 111 4.19 3.99 -3.10
CA THR A 111 3.31 4.23 -1.95
C THR A 111 2.33 5.37 -2.25
N SER A 112 2.80 6.48 -2.82
CA SER A 112 1.97 7.60 -3.26
C SER A 112 1.00 7.18 -4.37
N GLY A 113 1.46 6.39 -5.34
CA GLY A 113 0.63 5.86 -6.42
C GLY A 113 -0.48 4.94 -5.90
N LEU A 114 -0.18 4.06 -4.94
CA LEU A 114 -1.18 3.20 -4.31
C LEU A 114 -2.19 4.02 -3.50
N ALA A 115 -1.73 5.02 -2.75
CA ALA A 115 -2.60 5.92 -1.98
C ALA A 115 -3.57 6.67 -2.90
N LEU A 116 -3.06 7.25 -3.99
CA LEU A 116 -3.87 7.91 -5.00
C LEU A 116 -4.82 6.94 -5.68
N GLY A 117 -4.36 5.75 -6.08
CA GLY A 117 -5.20 4.72 -6.71
C GLY A 117 -6.32 4.19 -5.82
N LEU A 118 -6.13 4.18 -4.50
CA LEU A 118 -7.16 3.80 -3.53
C LEU A 118 -8.16 4.95 -3.24
N LEU A 119 -7.72 6.21 -3.30
CA LEU A 119 -8.55 7.40 -3.05
C LEU A 119 -9.31 7.87 -4.31
N TRP A 120 -8.75 7.67 -5.50
CA TRP A 120 -9.30 8.13 -6.78
C TRP A 120 -10.72 7.61 -7.09
N PRO A 121 -11.08 6.34 -6.81
CA PRO A 121 -12.43 5.85 -7.04
C PRO A 121 -13.47 6.49 -6.08
N GLN A 122 -13.04 6.99 -4.92
CA GLN A 122 -13.95 7.61 -3.95
C GLN A 122 -14.24 9.09 -4.28
N ALA A 123 -13.27 9.80 -4.86
CA ALA A 123 -13.44 11.19 -5.27
C ALA A 123 -14.50 11.37 -6.38
N ARG A 124 -14.62 10.41 -7.31
CA ARG A 124 -15.65 10.47 -8.38
C ARG A 124 -17.06 10.10 -7.91
N GLY A 125 -17.18 9.24 -6.89
CA GLY A 125 -18.48 8.90 -6.30
C GLY A 125 -19.12 10.05 -5.54
N ALA A 126 -18.30 10.93 -4.95
CA ALA A 126 -18.76 12.14 -4.27
C ALA A 126 -19.24 13.25 -5.23
N GLN A 127 -18.71 13.29 -6.46
CA GLN A 127 -19.11 14.29 -7.46
C GLN A 127 -20.46 13.99 -8.13
N SER A 128 -20.96 12.75 -8.11
CA SER A 128 -22.28 12.40 -8.68
C SER A 128 -23.45 12.64 -7.73
N SER A 129 -23.19 13.20 -6.55
CA SER A 129 -24.19 13.44 -5.49
C SER A 129 -24.21 14.90 -5.02
N GLY A 130 -23.58 15.81 -5.78
CA GLY A 130 -23.62 17.26 -5.59
C GLY A 130 -24.55 17.94 -6.57
#